data_AF-A0A545TF45-F1
#
_entry.id   AF-A0A545TF45-F1
#
_cell.length_a   1.000
_cell.length_b   1.000
_cell.length_c   1.000
_cell.angle_alpha   90.00
_cell.angle_beta   90.00
_cell.angle_gamma   90.00
#
_symmetry.space_group_name_H-M   'P 1'
#
loop_
_entity.id
_entity.type
_entity.pdbx_description
1 polymer ?
#
loop_
_entity_poly.entity_id
_entity_poly.type
_entity_poly.pdbx_seq_one_letter_code
_entity_poly.pdbx_strand_id
1 'polypeptide(L)'
;MIRGVLFLLTALSVASCGGLKLEDFKQAEPALKLEEYFVGQLKAWGHFQDRFDNVRRRFTVDIEGTWDGETLTLVEDFVYDDGETEQRIWTLRKTGPEDWEGSAAGVVGTAKGKVSGNALNWTYYFDLPVGDSTLRVKFDDWLWLQDERVMINRAYVSKFGIKVGEALIFFSKEPAQESGLEGESSDHIETLAEFEPREHLRNVKTAVGGGRF
;
A
#
# COMPACT_ATOMS: atom_id res chain seq x y z
N MET A 1 -2.43 -18.01 50.66
CA MET A 1 -2.75 -16.85 49.80
C MET A 1 -1.72 -16.61 48.68
N ILE A 2 -0.41 -16.85 48.89
CA ILE A 2 0.63 -16.68 47.85
C ILE A 2 0.54 -17.72 46.69
N ARG A 3 0.07 -18.94 46.98
CA ARG A 3 -0.08 -20.00 45.96
C ARG A 3 -1.17 -19.74 44.90
N GLY A 4 -2.18 -18.92 45.22
CA GLY A 4 -3.24 -18.57 44.27
C GLY A 4 -2.83 -17.45 43.30
N VAL A 5 -1.94 -16.55 43.74
CA VAL A 5 -1.43 -15.44 42.91
C VAL A 5 -0.46 -15.94 41.83
N LEU A 6 0.33 -16.98 42.13
CA LEU A 6 1.24 -17.57 41.15
C LEU A 6 0.51 -18.32 40.02
N PHE A 7 -0.69 -18.85 40.28
CA PHE A 7 -1.51 -19.50 39.24
C PHE A 7 -2.23 -18.51 38.32
N LEU A 8 -2.52 -17.29 38.80
CA LEU A 8 -3.15 -16.24 38.00
C LEU A 8 -2.15 -15.56 37.03
N LEU A 9 -0.86 -15.53 37.39
CA LEU A 9 0.21 -14.99 36.53
C LEU A 9 0.60 -15.94 35.38
N THR A 10 0.40 -17.25 35.52
CA THR A 10 0.71 -18.24 34.46
C THR A 10 -0.42 -18.40 33.45
N ALA A 11 -1.64 -17.94 33.78
CA ALA A 11 -2.80 -18.02 32.88
C ALA A 11 -2.88 -16.86 31.86
N LEU A 12 -1.99 -15.87 31.93
CA LEU A 12 -1.95 -14.73 31.00
C LEU A 12 -1.04 -14.95 29.78
N SER A 13 -0.56 -16.18 29.56
CA SER A 13 0.47 -16.47 28.55
C SER A 13 -0.07 -17.12 27.26
N VAL A 14 -1.39 -17.23 27.08
CA VAL A 14 -1.96 -18.01 25.97
C VAL A 14 -2.91 -17.17 25.10
N ALA A 15 -2.33 -16.18 24.42
CA ALA A 15 -2.83 -15.68 23.14
C ALA A 15 -1.74 -14.81 22.48
N SER A 16 -0.57 -15.39 22.20
CA SER A 16 0.23 -14.86 21.08
C SER A 16 -0.50 -15.26 19.80
N CYS A 17 -1.57 -14.51 19.52
CA CYS A 17 -2.34 -14.65 18.29
C CYS A 17 -1.36 -14.44 17.14
N GLY A 18 -1.28 -15.42 16.25
CA GLY A 18 -0.24 -15.49 15.22
C GLY A 18 -0.13 -14.19 14.43
N GLY A 19 1.10 -13.74 14.19
CA GLY A 19 1.35 -12.67 13.23
C GLY A 19 0.89 -13.07 11.83
N LEU A 20 0.79 -12.08 10.95
CA LEU A 20 0.48 -12.28 9.54
C LEU A 20 1.45 -13.29 8.91
N LYS A 21 0.90 -14.24 8.15
CA LYS A 21 1.66 -15.23 7.39
C LYS A 21 1.24 -15.15 5.93
N LEU A 22 2.21 -15.26 5.02
CA LEU A 22 1.93 -15.22 3.59
C LEU A 22 1.02 -16.37 3.16
N GLU A 23 1.16 -17.52 3.81
CA GLU A 23 0.42 -18.75 3.55
C GLU A 23 -1.10 -18.57 3.72
N ASP A 24 -1.53 -17.61 4.55
CA ASP A 24 -2.93 -17.29 4.77
C ASP A 24 -3.59 -16.66 3.52
N PHE A 25 -2.78 -16.12 2.60
CA PHE A 25 -3.24 -15.44 1.39
C PHE A 25 -3.19 -16.31 0.13
N LYS A 26 -2.74 -17.56 0.20
CA LYS A 26 -2.48 -18.41 -0.97
C LYS A 26 -3.68 -18.58 -1.92
N GLN A 27 -4.91 -18.50 -1.40
CA GLN A 27 -6.16 -18.61 -2.16
C GLN A 27 -6.87 -17.25 -2.35
N ALA A 28 -6.25 -16.16 -1.94
CA ALA A 28 -6.84 -14.83 -2.06
C ALA A 28 -6.69 -14.31 -3.49
N GLU A 29 -7.78 -13.76 -4.01
CA GLU A 29 -7.89 -13.15 -5.33
C GLU A 29 -8.17 -11.63 -5.18
N PRO A 30 -7.75 -10.80 -6.15
CA PRO A 30 -7.00 -11.17 -7.35
C PRO A 30 -5.54 -11.53 -7.06
N ALA A 31 -4.98 -12.50 -7.77
CA ALA A 31 -3.56 -12.83 -7.68
C ALA A 31 -2.66 -11.64 -8.06
N LEU A 32 -1.73 -11.29 -7.17
CA LEU A 32 -0.80 -10.19 -7.34
C LEU A 32 0.38 -10.59 -8.22
N LYS A 33 0.63 -9.78 -9.26
CA LYS A 33 1.86 -9.79 -10.05
C LYS A 33 2.43 -8.38 -10.08
N LEU A 34 3.66 -8.21 -9.59
CA LEU A 34 4.28 -6.89 -9.42
C LEU A 34 4.54 -6.25 -10.79
N GLU A 35 5.01 -7.07 -11.74
CA GLU A 35 5.28 -6.70 -13.13
C GLU A 35 4.02 -6.32 -13.92
N GLU A 36 2.82 -6.56 -13.39
CA GLU A 36 1.56 -6.12 -14.00
C GLU A 36 0.95 -4.95 -13.21
N TYR A 37 0.90 -5.04 -11.87
CA TYR A 37 0.27 -4.00 -11.04
C TYR A 37 1.04 -2.69 -11.06
N PHE A 38 2.36 -2.71 -10.95
CA PHE A 38 3.13 -1.48 -10.80
C PHE A 38 3.56 -0.85 -12.13
N VAL A 39 3.26 -1.46 -13.28
CA VAL A 39 3.59 -0.87 -14.59
C VAL A 39 2.59 0.22 -14.97
N GLY A 40 3.10 1.36 -15.44
CA GLY A 40 2.35 2.54 -15.82
C GLY A 40 2.40 3.65 -14.76
N GLN A 41 1.39 4.52 -14.78
CA GLN A 41 1.26 5.61 -13.80
C GLN A 41 0.38 5.19 -12.63
N LEU A 42 0.91 5.38 -11.42
CA LEU A 42 0.19 5.19 -10.18
C LEU A 42 0.28 6.45 -9.34
N LYS A 43 -0.76 6.68 -8.56
CA LYS A 43 -0.78 7.70 -7.53
C LYS A 43 -0.97 7.04 -6.18
N ALA A 44 -0.24 7.51 -5.18
CA ALA A 44 -0.37 7.03 -3.81
C ALA A 44 -0.59 8.16 -2.81
N TRP A 45 -1.23 7.80 -1.70
CA TRP A 45 -1.47 8.68 -0.56
C TRP A 45 -1.18 7.90 0.70
N GLY A 46 -0.56 8.55 1.67
CA GLY A 46 -0.26 7.88 2.91
C GLY A 46 0.11 8.81 4.04
N HIS A 47 0.35 8.20 5.19
CA HIS A 47 0.90 8.88 6.34
C HIS A 47 1.82 7.97 7.11
N PHE A 48 2.79 8.58 7.79
CA PHE A 48 3.57 7.94 8.83
C PHE A 48 3.00 8.29 10.19
N GLN A 49 2.75 7.29 11.02
CA GLN A 49 2.36 7.44 12.42
C GLN A 49 3.43 6.85 13.33
N ASP A 50 3.69 7.53 14.45
CA ASP A 50 4.62 6.99 15.44
C ASP A 50 4.00 5.86 16.28
N ARG A 51 4.81 5.25 17.14
CA ARG A 51 4.37 4.19 18.06
C ARG A 51 3.33 4.62 19.11
N PHE A 52 2.99 5.91 19.19
CA PHE A 52 1.96 6.47 20.07
C PHE A 52 0.73 6.92 19.26
N ASP A 53 0.62 6.48 18.00
CA ASP A 53 -0.46 6.77 17.06
C ASP A 53 -0.62 8.25 16.70
N ASN A 54 0.43 9.05 16.92
CA ASN A 54 0.46 10.41 16.39
C ASN A 54 0.82 10.36 14.91
N VAL A 55 -0.04 10.92 14.06
CA VAL A 55 0.31 11.18 12.65
C VAL A 55 1.42 12.22 12.63
N ARG A 56 2.60 11.82 12.14
CA ARG A 56 3.79 12.67 12.10
C ARG A 56 3.96 13.39 10.77
N ARG A 57 3.55 12.74 9.69
CA ARG A 57 3.72 13.25 8.33
C ARG A 57 2.74 12.61 7.38
N ARG A 58 2.18 13.39 6.47
CA ARG A 58 1.37 12.87 5.35
C ARG A 58 2.11 13.11 4.05
N PHE A 59 1.84 12.26 3.07
CA PHE A 59 2.49 12.36 1.78
C PHE A 59 1.56 11.91 0.66
N THR A 60 1.82 12.45 -0.52
CA THR A 60 1.37 11.92 -1.80
C THR A 60 2.57 11.48 -2.60
N VAL A 61 2.38 10.49 -3.46
CA VAL A 61 3.45 9.97 -4.33
C VAL A 61 2.91 9.83 -5.73
N ASP A 62 3.62 10.39 -6.71
CA ASP A 62 3.44 10.06 -8.11
C ASP A 62 4.47 9.00 -8.48
N ILE A 63 4.03 7.91 -9.11
CA ILE A 63 4.85 6.72 -9.34
C ILE A 63 4.78 6.34 -10.81
N GLU A 64 5.94 6.33 -11.47
CA GLU A 64 6.10 5.77 -12.81
C GLU A 64 6.80 4.42 -12.72
N GLY A 65 6.11 3.36 -13.13
CA GLY A 65 6.69 2.02 -13.14
C GLY A 65 6.91 1.46 -14.54
N THR A 66 8.09 0.89 -14.76
CA THR A 66 8.51 0.30 -16.04
C THR A 66 9.03 -1.11 -15.84
N TRP A 67 8.61 -2.03 -16.72
CA TRP A 67 9.09 -3.42 -16.76
C TRP A 67 9.79 -3.69 -18.09
N ASP A 68 11.05 -4.11 -18.05
CA ASP A 68 11.85 -4.41 -19.26
C ASP A 68 11.87 -5.91 -19.64
N GLY A 69 11.17 -6.76 -18.87
CA GLY A 69 11.20 -8.22 -19.01
C GLY A 69 12.00 -8.94 -17.93
N GLU A 70 12.86 -8.23 -17.20
CA GLU A 70 13.70 -8.76 -16.12
C GLU A 70 13.65 -7.91 -14.84
N THR A 71 13.61 -6.59 -15.02
CA THR A 71 13.71 -5.59 -13.96
C THR A 71 12.48 -4.67 -13.97
N LEU A 72 11.88 -4.51 -12.79
CA LEU A 72 10.82 -3.55 -12.52
C LEU A 72 11.47 -2.33 -11.86
N THR A 73 11.39 -1.19 -12.54
CA THR A 73 11.86 0.09 -11.99
C THR A 73 10.65 0.92 -11.60
N LEU A 74 10.65 1.45 -10.38
CA LEU A 74 9.64 2.38 -9.88
C LEU A 74 10.33 3.70 -9.56
N VAL A 75 9.96 4.76 -10.27
CA VAL A 75 10.36 6.14 -9.94
C VAL A 75 9.24 6.75 -9.12
N GLU A 76 9.51 7.01 -7.85
CA GLU A 76 8.54 7.50 -6.88
C GLU A 76 8.88 8.94 -6.46
N ASP A 77 8.02 9.88 -6.79
CA ASP A 77 8.15 11.30 -6.44
C ASP A 77 7.21 11.64 -5.28
N PHE A 78 7.77 11.77 -4.08
CA PHE A 78 7.06 12.11 -2.86
C PHE A 78 6.88 13.62 -2.71
N VAL A 79 5.69 14.03 -2.30
CA VAL A 79 5.38 15.37 -1.80
C VAL A 79 4.81 15.24 -0.39
N TYR A 80 5.47 15.86 0.57
CA TYR A 80 5.09 15.84 1.97
C TYR A 80 4.19 17.02 2.34
N ASP A 81 3.44 16.91 3.44
CA ASP A 81 2.50 17.96 3.85
C ASP A 81 3.15 19.24 4.41
N ASP A 82 4.46 19.21 4.66
CA ASP A 82 5.30 20.37 4.95
C ASP A 82 5.91 21.02 3.69
N GLY A 83 5.67 20.44 2.51
CA GLY A 83 6.16 20.93 1.22
C GLY A 83 7.55 20.40 0.83
N GLU A 84 8.21 19.59 1.65
CA GLU A 84 9.42 18.89 1.20
C GLU A 84 9.08 17.84 0.13
N THR A 85 10.08 17.52 -0.68
CA THR A 85 9.99 16.52 -1.74
C THR A 85 11.13 15.52 -1.64
N GLU A 86 10.87 14.27 -2.00
CA GLU A 86 11.87 13.21 -2.06
C GLU A 86 11.63 12.35 -3.29
N GLN A 87 12.70 11.94 -3.98
CA GLN A 87 12.59 10.95 -5.04
C GLN A 87 13.21 9.64 -4.56
N ARG A 88 12.46 8.55 -4.71
CA ARG A 88 12.94 7.19 -4.46
C ARG A 88 12.83 6.37 -5.72
N ILE A 89 13.93 5.76 -6.13
CA ILE A 89 13.96 4.89 -7.30
C ILE A 89 14.20 3.47 -6.84
N TRP A 90 13.17 2.63 -6.94
CA TRP A 90 13.29 1.21 -6.69
C TRP A 90 13.65 0.46 -7.97
N THR A 91 14.50 -0.54 -7.82
CA THR A 91 14.83 -1.53 -8.86
C THR A 91 14.56 -2.90 -8.28
N LEU A 92 13.59 -3.63 -8.82
CA LEU A 92 13.16 -4.94 -8.34
C LEU A 92 13.42 -6.00 -9.42
N ARG A 93 13.86 -7.19 -8.99
CA ARG A 93 14.06 -8.35 -9.86
C ARG A 93 13.36 -9.56 -9.28
N LYS A 94 12.77 -10.36 -10.16
CA LYS A 94 12.17 -11.65 -9.80
C LYS A 94 13.27 -12.70 -9.66
N THR A 95 13.35 -13.34 -8.50
CA THR A 95 14.39 -14.35 -8.20
C THR A 95 13.82 -15.76 -8.03
N GLY A 96 12.49 -15.89 -8.02
CA GLY A 96 11.77 -17.16 -8.02
C GLY A 96 10.31 -16.97 -8.46
N PRO A 97 9.49 -18.04 -8.48
CA PRO A 97 8.07 -17.92 -8.84
C PRO A 97 7.31 -16.88 -8.01
N GLU A 98 7.62 -16.81 -6.72
CA GLU A 98 6.99 -15.92 -5.74
C GLU A 98 8.01 -14.97 -5.08
N ASP A 99 9.30 -15.13 -5.37
CA ASP A 99 10.39 -14.44 -4.69
C ASP A 99 10.91 -13.26 -5.51
N TRP A 100 11.15 -12.15 -4.82
CA TRP A 100 11.63 -10.90 -5.39
C TRP A 100 12.76 -10.32 -4.55
N GLU A 101 13.62 -9.57 -5.22
CA GLU A 101 14.67 -8.79 -4.60
C GLU A 101 14.61 -7.35 -5.09
N GLY A 102 15.02 -6.39 -4.25
CA GLY A 102 15.07 -5.00 -4.67
C GLY A 102 16.13 -4.15 -4.02
N SER A 103 16.37 -3.00 -4.63
CA SER A 103 17.33 -1.99 -4.17
C SER A 103 16.80 -0.60 -4.45
N ALA A 104 17.13 0.34 -3.58
CA ALA A 104 16.92 1.77 -3.76
C ALA A 104 18.00 2.54 -2.99
N ALA A 105 18.13 3.84 -3.24
CA ALA A 105 18.99 4.70 -2.44
C ALA A 105 18.58 4.63 -0.95
N GLY A 106 19.56 4.47 -0.05
CA GLY A 106 19.32 4.31 1.40
C GLY A 106 18.97 2.88 1.85
N VAL A 107 18.66 1.96 0.94
CA VAL A 107 18.50 0.54 1.29
C VAL A 107 19.85 -0.08 1.59
N VAL A 108 19.95 -0.76 2.72
CA VAL A 108 21.16 -1.45 3.16
C VAL A 108 21.10 -2.91 2.72
N GLY A 109 21.98 -3.29 1.78
CA GLY A 109 21.98 -4.61 1.19
C GLY A 109 20.86 -4.75 0.15
N THR A 110 20.02 -5.78 0.29
CA THR A 110 18.96 -6.08 -0.68
C THR A 110 17.65 -6.30 0.06
N ALA A 111 16.61 -5.62 -0.38
CA ALA A 111 15.25 -5.87 0.05
C ALA A 111 14.78 -7.24 -0.43
N LYS A 112 14.01 -7.95 0.39
CA LYS A 112 13.48 -9.28 0.07
C LYS A 112 11.96 -9.23 0.04
N GLY A 113 11.40 -9.71 -1.05
CA GLY A 113 9.96 -9.79 -1.29
C GLY A 113 9.49 -11.22 -1.48
N LYS A 114 8.32 -11.53 -0.94
CA LYS A 114 7.62 -12.77 -1.27
C LYS A 114 6.12 -12.54 -1.46
N VAL A 115 5.59 -13.09 -2.55
CA VAL A 115 4.19 -12.95 -2.97
C VAL A 115 3.41 -14.22 -2.62
N SER A 116 2.15 -14.08 -2.21
CA SER A 116 1.21 -15.20 -2.13
C SER A 116 -0.23 -14.70 -2.32
N GLY A 117 -0.93 -15.25 -3.32
CA GLY A 117 -2.25 -14.76 -3.74
C GLY A 117 -2.21 -13.25 -4.01
N ASN A 118 -3.06 -12.48 -3.32
CA ASN A 118 -3.13 -11.03 -3.45
C ASN A 118 -2.12 -10.25 -2.59
N ALA A 119 -1.26 -10.92 -1.83
CA ALA A 119 -0.40 -10.30 -0.83
C ALA A 119 1.10 -10.34 -1.21
N LEU A 120 1.82 -9.29 -0.83
CA LEU A 120 3.29 -9.22 -0.86
C LEU A 120 3.79 -8.86 0.54
N ASN A 121 4.76 -9.60 1.05
CA ASN A 121 5.57 -9.16 2.19
C ASN A 121 6.95 -8.70 1.69
N TRP A 122 7.35 -7.49 2.06
CA TRP A 122 8.57 -6.84 1.61
C TRP A 122 9.39 -6.35 2.80
N THR A 123 10.59 -6.86 2.98
CA THR A 123 11.43 -6.59 4.16
C THR A 123 12.79 -6.06 3.76
N TYR A 124 13.24 -4.99 4.42
CA TYR A 124 14.54 -4.36 4.17
C TYR A 124 15.04 -3.53 5.34
N TYR A 125 16.33 -3.20 5.32
CA TYR A 125 16.91 -2.18 6.18
C TYR A 125 17.10 -0.90 5.40
N PHE A 126 16.82 0.24 6.05
CA PHE A 126 16.92 1.56 5.44
C PHE A 126 17.67 2.52 6.37
N ASP A 127 18.56 3.30 5.79
CA ASP A 127 19.33 4.33 6.45
C ASP A 127 18.61 5.68 6.30
N LEU A 128 17.77 6.03 7.29
CA LEU A 128 17.01 7.27 7.29
C LEU A 128 17.89 8.46 7.71
N PRO A 129 17.98 9.54 6.91
CA PRO A 129 18.62 10.77 7.35
C PRO A 129 17.78 11.44 8.46
N VAL A 130 18.43 11.78 9.58
CA VAL A 130 17.83 12.46 10.73
C VAL A 130 18.79 13.55 11.21
N GLY A 131 18.55 14.79 10.75
CA GLY A 131 19.51 15.89 10.91
C GLY A 131 20.86 15.55 10.29
N ASP A 132 21.94 15.69 11.05
CA ASP A 132 23.31 15.36 10.62
C ASP A 132 23.68 13.88 10.81
N SER A 133 22.72 13.02 11.18
CA SER A 133 22.95 11.61 11.49
C SER A 133 22.11 10.69 10.61
N THR A 134 22.43 9.40 10.65
CA THR A 134 21.66 8.36 9.97
C THR A 134 21.09 7.39 10.99
N LEU A 135 19.79 7.13 10.89
CA LEU A 135 19.07 6.16 11.69
C LEU A 135 18.77 4.92 10.85
N ARG A 136 19.49 3.83 11.12
CA ARG A 136 19.16 2.53 10.53
C ARG A 136 17.90 1.95 11.15
N VAL A 137 16.91 1.65 10.32
CA VAL A 137 15.65 1.01 10.69
C VAL A 137 15.38 -0.21 9.82
N LYS A 138 14.53 -1.11 10.30
CA LYS A 138 13.97 -2.22 9.53
C LYS A 138 12.55 -1.88 9.14
N PHE A 139 12.24 -2.04 7.86
CA PHE A 139 10.91 -2.04 7.29
C PHE A 139 10.43 -3.49 7.11
N ASP A 140 9.15 -3.72 7.40
CA ASP A 140 8.42 -4.97 7.22
C ASP A 140 7.04 -4.60 6.68
N ASP A 141 6.93 -4.66 5.36
CA ASP A 141 5.86 -4.06 4.59
C ASP A 141 4.93 -5.16 4.10
N TRP A 142 3.64 -4.96 4.30
CA TRP A 142 2.60 -5.83 3.80
C TRP A 142 1.77 -5.07 2.79
N LEU A 143 1.70 -5.58 1.57
CA LEU A 143 0.91 -5.02 0.49
C LEU A 143 -0.20 -6.01 0.14
N TRP A 144 -1.41 -5.50 -0.05
CA TRP A 144 -2.57 -6.30 -0.43
C TRP A 144 -3.28 -5.66 -1.61
N LEU A 145 -3.31 -6.37 -2.73
CA LEU A 145 -4.09 -6.02 -3.89
C LEU A 145 -5.58 -6.17 -3.56
N GLN A 146 -6.34 -5.09 -3.70
CA GLN A 146 -7.78 -5.08 -3.44
C GLN A 146 -8.56 -5.39 -4.72
N ASP A 147 -8.13 -4.80 -5.83
CA ASP A 147 -8.65 -5.01 -7.18
C ASP A 147 -7.57 -4.67 -8.22
N GLU A 148 -7.93 -4.62 -9.51
CA GLU A 148 -7.00 -4.33 -10.61
C GLU A 148 -6.30 -2.96 -10.52
N ARG A 149 -6.82 -2.03 -9.70
CA ARG A 149 -6.36 -0.64 -9.60
C ARG A 149 -5.86 -0.28 -8.21
N VAL A 150 -6.43 -0.86 -7.16
CA VAL A 150 -6.22 -0.46 -5.78
C VAL A 150 -5.36 -1.44 -5.02
N MET A 151 -4.34 -0.93 -4.33
CA MET A 151 -3.51 -1.68 -3.39
C MET A 151 -3.36 -0.90 -2.09
N ILE A 152 -3.34 -1.63 -0.98
CA ILE A 152 -3.07 -1.07 0.35
C ILE A 152 -1.74 -1.62 0.85
N ASN A 153 -0.88 -0.75 1.34
CA ASN A 153 0.35 -1.10 2.03
C ASN A 153 0.31 -0.67 3.49
N ARG A 154 0.79 -1.55 4.37
CA ARG A 154 1.12 -1.23 5.75
C ARG A 154 2.57 -1.62 6.02
N ALA A 155 3.40 -0.63 6.28
CA ALA A 155 4.82 -0.77 6.57
C ALA A 155 5.09 -0.61 8.07
N TYR A 156 5.61 -1.65 8.72
CA TYR A 156 6.04 -1.57 10.11
C TYR A 156 7.50 -1.16 10.19
N VAL A 157 7.79 -0.09 10.93
CA VAL A 157 9.14 0.44 11.08
C VAL A 157 9.67 0.15 12.48
N SER A 158 10.81 -0.51 12.57
CA SER A 158 11.43 -0.89 13.85
C SER A 158 12.93 -0.59 13.89
N LYS A 159 13.44 -0.40 15.10
CA LYS A 159 14.88 -0.28 15.37
C LYS A 159 15.25 -1.23 16.51
N PHE A 160 16.22 -2.10 16.27
CA PHE A 160 16.63 -3.15 17.23
C PHE A 160 15.44 -3.96 17.77
N GLY A 161 14.45 -4.25 16.90
CA GLY A 161 13.24 -4.99 17.24
C GLY A 161 12.15 -4.18 17.96
N ILE A 162 12.40 -2.91 18.26
CA ILE A 162 11.42 -2.02 18.92
C ILE A 162 10.67 -1.22 17.84
N LYS A 163 9.34 -1.24 17.86
CA LYS A 163 8.50 -0.44 16.97
C LYS A 163 8.80 1.06 17.15
N VAL A 164 9.07 1.73 16.04
CA VAL A 164 9.25 3.19 15.95
C VAL A 164 7.99 3.85 15.41
N GLY A 165 7.35 3.21 14.43
CA GLY A 165 6.11 3.69 13.82
C GLY A 165 5.61 2.74 12.75
N GLU A 166 4.66 3.22 11.96
CA GLU A 166 4.17 2.55 10.76
C GLU A 166 3.81 3.57 9.67
N ALA A 167 3.94 3.17 8.41
CA ALA A 167 3.35 3.90 7.30
C ALA A 167 2.14 3.13 6.77
N LEU A 168 1.06 3.85 6.47
CA LEU A 168 -0.09 3.34 5.75
C LEU A 168 -0.14 4.06 4.40
N ILE A 169 -0.19 3.30 3.32
CA ILE A 169 -0.16 3.83 1.97
C ILE A 169 -1.26 3.18 1.15
N PHE A 170 -2.00 4.00 0.41
CA PHE A 170 -3.00 3.59 -0.55
C PHE A 170 -2.48 3.92 -1.94
N PHE A 171 -2.46 2.93 -2.84
CA PHE A 171 -2.05 3.07 -4.23
C PHE A 171 -3.28 2.96 -5.13
N SER A 172 -3.30 3.76 -6.18
CA SER A 172 -4.30 3.69 -7.24
C SER A 172 -3.62 3.82 -8.61
N LYS A 173 -3.93 2.89 -9.52
CA LYS A 173 -3.64 3.10 -10.94
C LYS A 173 -4.45 4.27 -11.47
N GLU A 174 -3.77 5.23 -12.09
CA GLU A 174 -4.46 6.26 -12.83
C GLU A 174 -5.24 5.63 -13.99
N PRO A 175 -6.45 6.10 -14.32
CA PRO A 175 -7.10 5.70 -15.56
C PRO A 175 -6.10 5.95 -16.70
N ALA A 176 -5.94 4.98 -17.61
CA ALA A 176 -5.19 5.24 -18.83
C ALA A 176 -5.78 6.51 -19.45
N GLN A 177 -4.99 7.56 -19.60
CA GLN A 177 -5.40 8.68 -20.43
C GLN A 177 -5.50 8.11 -21.84
N GLU A 178 -6.72 7.85 -22.31
CA GLU A 178 -6.97 7.60 -23.72
C GLU A 178 -6.41 8.82 -24.45
N SER A 179 -5.26 8.62 -25.09
CA SER A 179 -4.59 9.65 -25.88
C SER A 179 -5.59 10.12 -26.93
N GLY A 180 -6.10 11.33 -26.76
CA GLY A 180 -7.09 11.93 -27.66
C GLY A 180 -6.62 11.90 -29.10
N LEU A 181 -7.12 10.91 -29.84
CA LEU A 181 -7.15 10.85 -31.29
C LEU A 181 -8.60 10.61 -31.71
N GLU A 182 -9.46 11.57 -31.40
CA GLU A 182 -10.71 11.77 -32.13
C GLU A 182 -10.75 13.23 -32.57
N GLY A 183 -10.00 13.51 -33.64
CA GLY A 183 -10.45 14.50 -34.60
C GLY A 183 -11.43 13.80 -35.53
N GLU A 184 -12.73 14.02 -35.37
CA GLU A 184 -13.63 14.01 -36.52
C GLU A 184 -14.89 14.84 -36.23
N SER A 185 -15.19 15.67 -37.21
CA SER A 185 -16.32 16.59 -37.29
C SER A 185 -17.67 15.88 -37.24
N SER A 186 -18.65 16.48 -36.57
CA SER A 186 -20.01 16.46 -37.07
C SER A 186 -20.76 17.70 -36.58
N ASP A 187 -20.82 18.69 -37.47
CA ASP A 187 -22.00 19.54 -37.60
C ASP A 187 -23.27 18.65 -37.70
N HIS A 188 -24.40 19.22 -37.27
CA HIS A 188 -25.77 18.68 -37.33
C HIS A 188 -26.13 17.61 -36.30
N ILE A 189 -26.89 18.00 -35.26
CA ILE A 189 -28.34 17.72 -35.18
C ILE A 189 -29.02 18.87 -34.41
N GLU A 190 -30.01 19.49 -35.06
CA GLU A 190 -30.92 20.49 -34.51
C GLU A 190 -31.91 19.90 -33.48
N THR A 191 -32.29 20.75 -32.53
CA THR A 191 -33.65 20.96 -31.99
C THR A 191 -34.52 19.74 -31.63
N LEU A 192 -34.82 19.59 -30.34
CA LEU A 192 -36.18 19.77 -29.80
C LEU A 192 -36.12 19.84 -28.26
N ALA A 193 -36.44 21.02 -27.74
CA ALA A 193 -36.83 21.22 -26.35
C ALA A 193 -38.30 20.84 -26.15
N GLU A 194 -38.65 20.53 -24.90
CA GLU A 194 -39.98 20.29 -24.29
C GLU A 194 -40.33 18.81 -24.02
N PHE A 195 -40.19 18.38 -22.75
CA PHE A 195 -41.34 18.11 -21.86
C PHE A 195 -40.88 17.69 -20.43
N GLU A 196 -41.04 18.63 -19.48
CA GLU A 196 -41.42 18.54 -18.06
C GLU A 196 -40.76 17.56 -17.04
N PRO A 197 -40.62 17.98 -15.75
CA PRO A 197 -39.81 17.32 -14.73
C PRO A 197 -40.63 16.33 -13.87
N ARG A 198 -40.04 15.19 -13.48
CA ARG A 198 -40.58 14.36 -12.40
C ARG A 198 -39.62 14.27 -11.23
N GLU A 199 -40.07 14.82 -10.11
CA GLU A 199 -39.55 14.60 -8.77
C GLU A 199 -39.42 13.11 -8.45
N HIS A 200 -38.25 12.68 -7.97
CA HIS A 200 -38.18 11.69 -6.90
C HIS A 200 -36.82 11.73 -6.18
N LEU A 201 -36.75 12.56 -5.15
CA LEU A 201 -35.88 12.31 -4.00
C LEU A 201 -36.65 11.45 -3.02
N ARG A 202 -36.14 10.23 -2.72
CA ARG A 202 -36.08 9.60 -1.39
C ARG A 202 -35.88 8.09 -1.49
N ASN A 203 -34.66 7.64 -1.16
CA ASN A 203 -34.36 6.83 0.04
C ASN A 203 -33.14 5.93 -0.17
N VAL A 204 -31.99 6.41 0.31
CA VAL A 204 -30.83 5.59 0.67
C VAL A 204 -31.08 5.05 2.09
N LYS A 205 -31.34 3.73 2.24
CA LYS A 205 -31.12 3.00 3.50
C LYS A 205 -31.29 1.47 3.36
N THR A 206 -30.17 0.76 3.18
CA THR A 206 -29.89 -0.64 3.60
C THR A 206 -28.44 -0.91 3.17
N ALA A 207 -27.48 -1.28 4.01
CA ALA A 207 -27.50 -2.44 4.88
C ALA A 207 -26.49 -2.28 6.05
N VAL A 208 -27.00 -2.36 7.29
CA VAL A 208 -26.30 -2.97 8.42
C VAL A 208 -27.37 -3.78 9.15
N GLY A 209 -27.59 -5.01 8.72
CA GLY A 209 -28.10 -6.06 9.61
C GLY A 209 -26.93 -6.47 10.50
N GLY A 210 -27.04 -6.55 11.82
CA GLY A 210 -28.16 -7.13 12.56
C GLY A 210 -27.81 -8.57 12.87
N GLY A 211 -26.97 -8.78 13.90
CA GLY A 211 -26.59 -10.10 14.38
C GLY A 211 -26.09 -10.04 15.82
N ARG A 212 -27.00 -10.30 16.77
CA ARG A 212 -26.70 -10.72 18.15
C ARG A 212 -27.24 -12.14 18.30
N PHE A 213 -26.35 -13.09 18.58
CA PHE A 213 -26.45 -14.10 19.64
C PHE A 213 -25.04 -14.48 20.03
#